data_AF-A0A482J3Z9-F1
#
_entry.id   AF-A0A482J3Z9-F1
#
_cell.length_a   1.000
_cell.length_b   1.000
_cell.length_c   1.000
_cell.angle_alpha   90.00
_cell.angle_beta   90.00
_cell.angle_gamma   90.00
#
_symmetry.space_group_name_H-M   'P 1'
#
loop_
_entity.id
_entity.type
_entity.pdbx_description
1 polymer ?
#
loop_
_entity_poly.entity_id
_entity_poly.type
_entity_poly.pdbx_seq_one_letter_code
_entity_poly.pdbx_strand_id
1 'polypeptide(L)'
;MVKQHLGNALSAVQAPQSTGSDGFFTVTLTWDGAGDVDLHSIEPTGRHVFYAAKKGLSGELDVDNIVGFGPEHYTATCDATKLALGTYSIGLNNFSGATGRTATVQIASYDEGVLLTRSVGVGMARGTSGDNSPIPVATVQVKQEGTGRLHVTAQ
;
A
#
# COMPACT_ATOMS: atom_id res chain seq x y z
N MET A 1 35.81 -36.21 -11.04
CA MET A 1 36.06 -35.56 -9.73
C MET A 1 35.10 -34.40 -9.59
N VAL A 2 34.44 -34.28 -8.43
CA VAL A 2 33.41 -33.29 -8.08
C VAL A 2 34.03 -32.15 -7.26
N LYS A 3 33.39 -30.97 -7.30
CA LYS A 3 33.31 -29.86 -6.32
C LYS A 3 33.84 -28.50 -6.80
N GLN A 4 32.97 -27.53 -7.14
CA GLN A 4 32.35 -26.49 -6.28
C GLN A 4 33.33 -25.28 -6.08
N HIS A 5 33.01 -23.98 -6.16
CA HIS A 5 31.77 -23.23 -5.88
C HIS A 5 31.95 -21.70 -6.14
N LEU A 6 30.80 -21.00 -6.36
CA LEU A 6 30.45 -19.61 -5.93
C LEU A 6 31.33 -18.44 -6.45
N GLY A 7 30.84 -17.32 -6.96
CA GLY A 7 29.51 -16.72 -7.03
C GLY A 7 29.73 -15.21 -7.25
N ASN A 8 29.03 -14.61 -8.20
CA ASN A 8 28.83 -13.15 -8.24
C ASN A 8 27.42 -12.92 -8.77
N ALA A 9 26.45 -13.18 -7.89
CA ALA A 9 25.08 -12.69 -8.06
C ALA A 9 25.00 -11.35 -7.34
N LEU A 10 25.20 -10.27 -8.09
CA LEU A 10 24.54 -9.00 -7.84
C LEU A 10 23.76 -8.70 -9.13
N SER A 11 22.77 -9.55 -9.38
CA SER A 11 21.64 -9.16 -10.23
C SER A 11 21.04 -7.93 -9.57
N ALA A 12 21.08 -6.81 -10.28
CA ALA A 12 20.45 -5.58 -9.87
C ALA A 12 19.06 -5.90 -9.31
N VAL A 13 18.80 -5.47 -8.07
CA VAL A 13 17.43 -5.36 -7.58
C VAL A 13 16.79 -4.28 -8.43
N GLN A 14 16.24 -4.70 -9.55
CA GLN A 14 15.35 -3.88 -10.34
C GLN A 14 14.12 -3.72 -9.45
N ALA A 15 13.97 -2.52 -8.86
CA ALA A 15 12.72 -2.14 -8.22
C ALA A 15 11.58 -2.55 -9.16
N PRO A 16 10.52 -3.21 -8.67
CA PRO A 16 9.43 -3.60 -9.54
C PRO A 16 8.96 -2.35 -10.28
N GLN A 17 9.19 -2.33 -11.60
CA GLN A 17 8.63 -1.31 -12.45
C GLN A 17 7.12 -1.55 -12.42
N SER A 18 6.39 -0.75 -11.65
CA SER A 18 4.94 -0.79 -11.62
C SER A 18 4.45 -0.46 -13.03
N THR A 19 4.01 -1.49 -13.75
CA THR A 19 2.97 -1.34 -14.77
C THR A 19 1.81 -0.58 -14.10
N GLY A 20 1.28 0.44 -14.78
CA GLY A 20 0.36 1.44 -14.20
C GLY A 20 -0.74 0.86 -13.30
N SER A 21 -1.20 1.64 -12.33
CA SER A 21 -2.20 1.18 -11.36
C SER A 21 -3.45 0.64 -12.05
N ASP A 22 -3.99 -0.47 -11.53
CA ASP A 22 -5.25 -1.07 -11.99
C ASP A 22 -6.49 -0.18 -11.73
N GLY A 23 -6.29 0.94 -11.03
CA GLY A 23 -7.28 1.98 -10.77
C GLY A 23 -6.69 3.38 -10.88
N PHE A 24 -7.41 4.41 -10.44
CA PHE A 24 -6.97 5.81 -10.51
C PHE A 24 -5.66 6.04 -9.74
N PHE A 25 -5.53 5.38 -8.59
CA PHE A 25 -4.24 5.14 -7.94
C PHE A 25 -4.27 3.80 -7.20
N THR A 26 -3.10 3.22 -6.98
CA THR A 26 -2.91 2.02 -6.17
C THR A 26 -1.91 2.30 -5.06
N VAL A 27 -2.20 1.76 -3.88
CA VAL A 27 -1.29 1.70 -2.73
C VAL A 27 -0.86 0.24 -2.56
N THR A 28 0.43 -0.02 -2.68
CA THR A 28 1.02 -1.35 -2.52
C THR A 28 1.80 -1.41 -1.23
N LEU A 29 1.48 -2.36 -0.37
CA LEU A 29 2.23 -2.69 0.83
C LEU A 29 3.06 -3.96 0.61
N THR A 30 4.34 -3.92 0.97
CA THR A 30 5.21 -5.10 1.13
C THR A 30 6.00 -4.97 2.43
N TRP A 31 6.59 -6.05 2.94
CA TRP A 31 7.49 -5.99 4.09
C TRP A 31 8.58 -7.05 4.03
N ASP A 32 9.65 -6.89 4.81
CA ASP A 32 10.87 -7.70 4.73
C ASP A 32 10.83 -9.02 5.54
N GLY A 33 9.81 -9.84 5.28
CA GLY A 33 9.73 -11.27 5.60
C GLY A 33 8.65 -11.65 6.61
N ALA A 34 8.65 -12.87 7.14
CA ALA A 34 7.54 -13.43 7.92
C ALA A 34 6.83 -12.49 8.91
N GLY A 35 5.50 -12.59 8.94
CA GLY A 35 4.59 -11.78 9.74
C GLY A 35 3.36 -11.44 8.92
N ASP A 36 2.49 -10.66 9.54
CA ASP A 36 1.21 -10.20 9.05
C ASP A 36 1.12 -8.69 9.31
N VAL A 37 1.14 -7.92 8.22
CA VAL A 37 1.11 -6.46 8.24
C VAL A 37 -0.03 -6.01 7.36
N ASP A 38 -1.05 -5.43 7.99
CA ASP A 38 -2.24 -4.95 7.29
C ASP A 38 -2.02 -3.57 6.70
N LEU A 39 -2.56 -3.38 5.49
CA LEU A 39 -2.77 -2.08 4.88
C LEU A 39 -4.12 -1.48 5.33
N HIS A 40 -4.05 -0.27 5.89
CA HIS A 40 -5.22 0.50 6.28
C HIS A 40 -5.34 1.74 5.38
N SER A 41 -6.49 1.87 4.70
CA SER A 41 -6.82 3.06 3.90
C SER A 41 -8.10 3.68 4.43
N ILE A 42 -8.04 4.93 4.88
CA ILE A 42 -9.21 5.71 5.29
C ILE A 42 -9.53 6.67 4.16
N GLU A 43 -10.67 6.46 3.50
CA GLU A 43 -11.15 7.29 2.40
C GLU A 43 -11.63 8.67 2.88
N PRO A 44 -11.71 9.68 2.00
CA PRO A 44 -12.21 11.01 2.35
C PRO A 44 -13.62 11.01 2.95
N THR A 45 -14.42 9.99 2.64
CA THR A 45 -15.77 9.78 3.18
C THR A 45 -15.79 9.26 4.62
N GLY A 46 -14.63 8.94 5.19
CA GLY A 46 -14.48 8.28 6.49
C GLY A 46 -14.57 6.75 6.43
N ARG A 47 -14.75 6.18 5.24
CA ARG A 47 -14.78 4.72 5.05
C ARG A 47 -13.39 4.14 5.26
N HIS A 48 -13.27 3.21 6.20
CA HIS A 48 -12.01 2.52 6.50
C HIS A 48 -11.97 1.16 5.79
N VAL A 49 -10.96 1.00 4.94
CA VAL A 49 -10.70 -0.20 4.13
C VAL A 49 -9.45 -0.90 4.66
N PHE A 50 -9.61 -2.15 5.07
CA PHE A 50 -8.59 -3.02 5.66
C PHE A 50 -9.07 -4.48 5.62
N TYR A 51 -8.28 -5.42 6.15
CA TYR A 51 -8.54 -6.88 6.03
C TYR A 51 -9.99 -7.31 6.36
N ALA A 52 -10.60 -6.74 7.41
CA ALA A 52 -11.95 -7.07 7.85
C ALA A 52 -13.07 -6.31 7.09
N ALA A 53 -12.74 -5.24 6.38
CA ALA A 53 -13.68 -4.38 5.64
C ALA A 53 -13.09 -3.96 4.29
N LYS A 54 -12.88 -4.95 3.40
CA LYS A 54 -12.13 -4.76 2.14
C LYS A 54 -12.76 -3.82 1.12
N LYS A 55 -14.02 -3.40 1.28
CA LYS A 55 -14.74 -2.56 0.29
C LYS A 55 -15.06 -1.17 0.83
N GLY A 56 -14.44 -0.19 0.19
CA GLY A 56 -14.71 1.22 0.32
C GLY A 56 -15.79 1.72 -0.64
N LEU A 57 -15.99 3.03 -0.66
CA LEU A 57 -16.75 3.70 -1.72
C LEU A 57 -15.85 3.90 -2.94
N SER A 58 -14.63 4.36 -2.71
CA SER A 58 -13.70 4.73 -3.77
C SER A 58 -12.76 3.60 -4.16
N GLY A 59 -12.45 2.68 -3.27
CA GLY A 59 -11.52 1.60 -3.59
C GLY A 59 -11.74 0.36 -2.75
N GLU A 60 -10.91 -0.63 -3.00
CA GLU A 60 -10.98 -1.92 -2.32
C GLU A 60 -9.58 -2.48 -2.04
N LEU A 61 -9.51 -3.29 -0.99
CA LEU A 61 -8.36 -4.14 -0.68
C LEU A 61 -8.51 -5.47 -1.41
N ASP A 62 -7.47 -5.91 -2.12
CA ASP A 62 -7.49 -7.14 -2.90
C ASP A 62 -7.43 -8.41 -2.03
N VAL A 63 -6.37 -8.54 -1.24
CA VAL A 63 -6.03 -9.70 -0.43
C VAL A 63 -5.70 -9.26 0.98
N ASP A 64 -5.98 -10.16 1.91
CA ASP A 64 -5.47 -10.07 3.28
C ASP A 64 -4.33 -11.08 3.33
N ASN A 65 -3.10 -10.58 3.29
CA ASN A 65 -1.93 -11.43 3.20
C ASN A 65 -1.25 -11.58 4.56
N ILE A 66 -1.50 -12.71 5.21
CA ILE A 66 -1.02 -12.96 6.57
C ILE A 66 0.37 -13.63 6.63
N VAL A 67 1.10 -13.72 5.52
CA VAL A 67 2.39 -14.44 5.46
C VAL A 67 3.44 -13.73 4.60
N GLY A 68 4.71 -14.12 4.81
CA GLY A 68 5.76 -13.83 3.85
C GLY A 68 6.12 -12.35 3.81
N PHE A 69 6.05 -11.73 2.62
CA PHE A 69 6.56 -10.38 2.33
C PHE A 69 5.45 -9.44 1.82
N GLY A 70 4.19 -9.79 2.09
CA GLY A 70 3.04 -9.27 1.35
C GLY A 70 2.99 -9.84 -0.07
N PRO A 71 2.39 -9.15 -1.05
CA PRO A 71 1.84 -7.80 -0.94
C PRO A 71 0.36 -7.75 -0.48
N GLU A 72 -0.07 -6.55 -0.12
CA GLU A 72 -1.48 -6.12 -0.11
C GLU A 72 -1.65 -4.86 -0.96
N HIS A 73 -2.79 -4.72 -1.65
CA HIS A 73 -3.08 -3.58 -2.51
C HIS A 73 -4.44 -2.95 -2.20
N TYR A 74 -4.43 -1.64 -1.95
CA TYR A 74 -5.64 -0.83 -2.06
C TYR A 74 -5.67 -0.17 -3.45
N THR A 75 -6.77 -0.36 -4.19
CA THR A 75 -6.93 0.22 -5.53
C THR A 75 -8.15 1.13 -5.56
N ALA A 76 -7.93 2.43 -5.80
CA ALA A 76 -8.98 3.42 -5.98
C ALA A 76 -9.52 3.37 -7.41
N THR A 77 -10.83 3.43 -7.59
CA THR A 77 -11.50 3.28 -8.89
C THR A 77 -11.30 4.49 -9.82
N CYS A 78 -11.28 4.23 -11.13
CA CYS A 78 -11.36 5.27 -12.16
C CYS A 78 -12.78 5.82 -12.36
N ASP A 79 -13.80 5.20 -11.76
CA ASP A 79 -15.18 5.70 -11.81
C ASP A 79 -15.32 6.99 -11.01
N ALA A 80 -15.34 8.12 -11.72
CA ALA A 80 -15.45 9.46 -11.12
C ALA A 80 -16.74 9.67 -10.30
N THR A 81 -17.75 8.81 -10.43
CA THR A 81 -18.97 8.89 -9.59
C THR A 81 -18.77 8.25 -8.22
N LYS A 82 -17.73 7.43 -8.05
CA LYS A 82 -17.38 6.70 -6.82
C LYS A 82 -16.09 7.18 -6.17
N LEU A 83 -15.14 7.65 -6.98
CA LEU A 83 -13.88 8.19 -6.50
C LEU A 83 -14.14 9.51 -5.75
N ALA A 84 -13.89 9.50 -4.44
CA ALA A 84 -14.10 10.65 -3.59
C ALA A 84 -12.93 11.63 -3.70
N LEU A 85 -13.24 12.92 -3.84
CA LEU A 85 -12.24 13.98 -3.71
C LEU A 85 -11.85 14.14 -2.24
N GLY A 86 -10.58 14.45 -1.99
CA GLY A 86 -10.09 14.70 -0.64
C GLY A 86 -8.85 13.87 -0.30
N THR A 87 -8.60 13.75 1.00
CA THR A 87 -7.43 13.06 1.55
C THR A 87 -7.78 11.62 1.91
N TYR A 88 -7.05 10.68 1.34
CA TYR A 88 -6.97 9.29 1.77
C TYR A 88 -5.81 9.17 2.76
N SER A 89 -6.07 8.63 3.94
CA SER A 89 -5.02 8.40 4.94
C SER A 89 -4.56 6.95 4.86
N ILE A 90 -3.26 6.75 4.65
CA ILE A 90 -2.64 5.43 4.49
C ILE A 90 -1.83 5.11 5.74
N GLY A 91 -2.10 3.96 6.34
CA GLY A 91 -1.39 3.48 7.51
C GLY A 91 -1.23 1.97 7.52
N LEU A 92 -0.50 1.48 8.52
CA LEU A 92 -0.18 0.08 8.68
C LEU A 92 -0.53 -0.42 10.08
N ASN A 93 -0.86 -1.70 10.19
CA ASN A 93 -0.94 -2.39 11.47
C ASN A 93 -0.07 -3.65 11.42
N ASN A 94 0.91 -3.78 12.32
CA ASN A 94 1.54 -5.08 12.56
C ASN A 94 0.52 -5.94 13.31
N PHE A 95 -0.26 -6.72 12.57
CA PHE A 95 -1.28 -7.56 13.16
C PHE A 95 -0.63 -8.66 14.00
N SER A 96 0.34 -9.38 13.42
CA SER A 96 1.08 -10.40 14.13
C SER A 96 2.46 -10.71 13.52
N GLY A 97 3.41 -11.13 14.36
CA GLY A 97 4.65 -11.78 13.90
C GLY A 97 5.66 -10.93 13.12
N ALA A 98 5.36 -9.66 12.80
CA ALA A 98 6.24 -8.81 12.00
C ALA A 98 7.11 -7.85 12.84
N THR A 99 7.17 -8.00 14.16
CA THR A 99 7.95 -7.09 15.02
C THR A 99 9.42 -7.03 14.57
N GLY A 100 9.93 -5.81 14.38
CA GLY A 100 11.29 -5.55 13.92
C GLY A 100 11.47 -5.54 12.40
N ARG A 101 10.38 -5.71 11.63
CA ARG A 101 10.39 -5.62 10.17
C ARG A 101 10.18 -4.21 9.66
N THR A 102 10.59 -4.02 8.41
CA THR A 102 10.38 -2.80 7.63
C THR A 102 9.32 -3.08 6.59
N ALA A 103 8.26 -2.28 6.61
CA ALA A 103 7.28 -2.24 5.53
C ALA A 103 7.67 -1.17 4.52
N THR A 104 7.37 -1.42 3.25
CA THR A 104 7.47 -0.45 2.16
C THR A 104 6.10 -0.26 1.55
N VAL A 105 5.66 1.00 1.53
CA VAL A 105 4.44 1.45 0.85
C VAL A 105 4.83 2.19 -0.42
N GLN A 106 4.33 1.71 -1.56
CA GLN A 106 4.45 2.40 -2.85
C GLN A 106 3.08 2.89 -3.29
N ILE A 107 2.98 4.16 -3.67
CA ILE A 107 1.77 4.77 -4.21
C ILE A 107 2.03 5.15 -5.66
N ALA A 108 1.18 4.69 -6.56
CA ALA A 108 1.28 4.97 -7.99
C ALA A 108 -0.08 5.39 -8.57
N SER A 109 -0.08 6.31 -9.54
CA SER A 109 -1.25 6.61 -10.36
C SER A 109 -1.19 5.89 -11.71
N TYR A 110 -2.32 5.84 -12.41
CA TYR A 110 -2.42 5.16 -13.69
C TYR A 110 -1.68 5.89 -14.82
N ASP A 111 -1.52 7.21 -14.69
CA ASP A 111 -0.99 8.11 -15.72
C ASP A 111 0.44 8.62 -15.43
N GLU A 112 0.80 8.85 -14.16
CA GLU A 112 2.10 9.37 -13.75
C GLU A 112 3.03 8.28 -13.22
N GLY A 113 2.51 7.08 -12.94
CA GLY A 113 3.28 5.97 -12.36
C GLY A 113 3.55 6.21 -10.87
N VAL A 114 4.73 5.82 -10.37
CA VAL A 114 5.06 5.92 -8.95
C VAL A 114 5.16 7.38 -8.49
N LEU A 115 4.28 7.75 -7.55
CA LEU A 115 4.23 9.08 -6.92
C LEU A 115 5.05 9.12 -5.63
N LEU A 116 5.04 8.04 -4.86
CA LEU A 116 5.75 7.94 -3.57
C LEU A 116 6.18 6.50 -3.31
N THR A 117 7.38 6.34 -2.74
CA THR A 117 7.80 5.13 -2.05
C THR A 117 8.29 5.50 -0.67
N ARG A 118 7.78 4.85 0.37
CA ARG A 118 8.15 5.11 1.76
C ARG A 118 8.31 3.82 2.52
N SER A 119 9.41 3.72 3.26
CA SER A 119 9.66 2.59 4.16
C SER A 119 9.57 3.03 5.61
N VAL A 120 8.89 2.24 6.44
CA VAL A 120 8.71 2.49 7.88
C VAL A 120 8.87 1.19 8.66
N GLY A 121 9.33 1.29 9.91
CA GLY A 121 9.28 0.15 10.83
C GLY A 121 7.83 -0.17 11.21
N VAL A 122 7.46 -1.45 11.23
CA VAL A 122 6.06 -1.86 11.50
C VAL A 122 5.67 -1.83 12.98
N GLY A 123 6.62 -1.54 13.87
CA GLY A 123 6.40 -1.48 15.32
C GLY A 123 6.15 -2.85 15.96
N MET A 124 5.60 -2.84 17.17
CA MET A 124 5.19 -4.06 17.87
C MET A 124 3.91 -4.62 17.27
N ALA A 125 3.70 -5.94 17.40
CA ALA A 125 2.42 -6.55 17.05
C ALA A 125 1.28 -6.03 17.94
N ARG A 126 0.14 -5.69 17.34
CA ARG A 126 -1.02 -5.08 18.01
C ARG A 126 -2.33 -5.84 17.78
N GLY A 127 -2.38 -6.72 16.78
CA GLY A 127 -3.62 -7.39 16.37
C GLY A 127 -4.75 -6.39 16.15
N THR A 128 -5.98 -6.80 16.51
CA THR A 128 -7.19 -5.98 16.38
C THR A 128 -7.18 -4.67 17.17
N SER A 129 -6.34 -4.56 18.21
CA SER A 129 -6.20 -3.30 18.96
C SER A 129 -5.54 -2.19 18.14
N GLY A 130 -4.86 -2.55 17.05
CA GLY A 130 -4.24 -1.61 16.11
C GLY A 130 -5.19 -1.05 15.06
N ASP A 131 -6.33 -1.70 14.80
CA ASP A 131 -7.15 -1.43 13.62
C ASP A 131 -7.64 0.02 13.53
N ASN A 132 -8.04 0.59 14.67
CA ASN A 132 -8.58 1.95 14.76
C ASN A 132 -7.49 3.03 14.95
N SER A 133 -6.22 2.64 14.96
CA SER A 133 -5.11 3.57 15.11
C SER A 133 -3.86 3.08 14.37
N PRO A 134 -3.96 2.87 13.04
CA PRO A 134 -2.84 2.39 12.26
C PRO A 134 -1.67 3.36 12.34
N ILE A 135 -0.44 2.85 12.23
CA ILE A 135 0.78 3.65 12.15
C ILE A 135 0.68 4.48 10.86
N PRO A 136 0.63 5.82 10.92
CA PRO A 136 0.51 6.64 9.72
C PRO A 136 1.74 6.51 8.83
N VAL A 137 1.54 6.34 7.53
CA VAL A 137 2.64 6.24 6.56
C VAL A 137 2.61 7.39 5.57
N ALA A 138 1.46 7.61 4.94
CA ALA A 138 1.33 8.61 3.88
C ALA A 138 -0.10 9.13 3.78
N THR A 139 -0.25 10.22 3.05
CA THR A 139 -1.56 10.72 2.59
C THR A 139 -1.58 10.75 1.07
N VAL A 140 -2.72 10.39 0.49
CA VAL A 140 -2.98 10.55 -0.95
C VAL A 140 -4.08 11.59 -1.11
N GLN A 141 -3.81 12.62 -1.90
CA GLN A 141 -4.75 13.69 -2.15
C GLN A 141 -5.28 13.59 -3.57
N VAL A 142 -6.59 13.35 -3.70
CA VAL A 142 -7.32 13.44 -4.97
C VAL A 142 -8.00 14.79 -5.06
N LYS A 143 -7.80 15.49 -6.17
CA LYS A 143 -8.38 16.82 -6.45
C LYS A 143 -8.91 16.87 -7.87
N GLN A 144 -9.89 17.73 -8.09
CA GLN A 144 -10.31 18.13 -9.41
C GLN A 144 -9.60 19.44 -9.79
N GLU A 145 -8.88 19.43 -10.91
CA GLU A 145 -8.22 20.59 -11.49
C GLU A 145 -9.04 21.14 -12.66
N GLY A 146 -9.11 22.48 -12.74
CA GLY A 146 -9.66 23.21 -13.88
C GLY A 146 -10.96 22.62 -14.42
N THR A 147 -10.94 22.22 -15.69
CA THR A 147 -12.10 21.76 -16.48
C THR A 147 -12.61 20.37 -16.14
N GLY A 148 -12.33 19.83 -14.95
CA GLY A 148 -12.83 18.52 -14.51
C GLY A 148 -11.81 17.38 -14.54
N ARG A 149 -10.54 17.68 -14.80
CA ARG A 149 -9.49 16.66 -14.76
C ARG A 149 -9.19 16.30 -13.30
N LEU A 150 -9.21 15.02 -12.97
CA LEU A 150 -8.77 14.55 -11.67
C LEU A 150 -7.24 14.46 -11.63
N HIS A 151 -6.65 14.84 -10.51
CA HIS A 151 -5.21 14.75 -10.25
C HIS A 151 -4.97 14.17 -8.86
N VAL A 152 -3.90 13.40 -8.72
CA VAL A 152 -3.52 12.71 -7.49
C VAL A 152 -2.09 13.04 -7.11
N THR A 153 -1.87 13.28 -5.82
CA THR A 153 -0.54 13.49 -5.24
C THR A 153 -0.39 12.66 -3.97
N ALA A 154 0.84 12.30 -3.61
CA ALA A 154 1.14 11.53 -2.40
C ALA A 154 2.21 12.22 -1.55
N GLN A 155 2.06 12.18 -0.23
CA GLN A 155 2.93 12.86 0.75
C GLN A 155 3.16 12.03 2.00
#